data_AF-A0A1F4YES0-F1
#
_entry.id   AF-A0A1F4YES0-F1
#
_cell.length_a   1.000
_cell.length_b   1.000
_cell.length_c   1.000
_cell.angle_alpha   90.00
_cell.angle_beta   90.00
_cell.angle_gamma   90.00
#
_symmetry.space_group_name_H-M   'P 1'
#
loop_
_entity.id
_entity.type
_entity.pdbx_description
1 polymer ?
#
loop_
_entity_poly.entity_id
_entity_poly.type
_entity_poly.pdbx_seq_one_letter_code
_entity_poly.pdbx_strand_id
1 'polypeptide(L)' 'MEAQLLYVMLILPTFFGLSLLGEGIYRMTRYESGWVSVGLGCIFLMVVVFGYFFMTGYVE' A
#
# COMPACT_ATOMS: atom_id res chain seq x y z
N MET A 1 -4.11 -24.23 2.05
CA MET A 1 -5.19 -23.39 1.49
C MET A 1 -5.30 -22.02 2.19
N GLU A 2 -4.91 -21.89 3.47
CA GLU A 2 -5.05 -20.65 4.25
C GLU A 2 -4.07 -19.52 3.85
N ALA A 3 -2.79 -19.82 3.65
CA ALA A 3 -1.79 -18.80 3.27
C ALA A 3 -2.09 -18.13 1.91
N GLN A 4 -2.66 -18.89 0.96
CA GLN A 4 -2.98 -18.38 -0.37
C GLN A 4 -4.09 -17.31 -0.34
N LEU A 5 -5.07 -17.47 0.55
CA LEU A 5 -6.12 -16.47 0.76
C LEU A 5 -5.56 -15.17 1.34
N LEU A 6 -4.63 -15.25 2.30
CA LEU A 6 -3.92 -14.09 2.83
C LEU A 6 -3.14 -13.33 1.76
N TYR A 7 -2.37 -14.03 0.93
CA TYR A 7 -1.63 -13.40 -0.16
C TYR A 7 -2.57 -12.70 -1.15
N VAL A 8 -3.64 -13.36 -1.59
CA VAL A 8 -4.61 -12.76 -2.52
C VAL A 8 -5.34 -11.57 -1.89
N MET A 9 -5.66 -11.64 -0.60
CA MET A 9 -6.30 -10.56 0.14
C MET A 9 -5.41 -9.33 0.26
N LEU A 10 -4.09 -9.50 0.42
CA LEU A 10 -3.13 -8.41 0.59
C LEU A 10 -2.57 -7.88 -0.75
N ILE A 11 -2.63 -8.68 -1.82
CA ILE A 11 -2.12 -8.26 -3.14
C ILE A 11 -2.89 -7.07 -3.70
N LEU A 12 -4.22 -7.07 -3.55
CA LEU A 12 -5.10 -6.03 -4.07
C LEU A 12 -4.87 -4.68 -3.35
N PRO A 13 -4.87 -4.62 -2.00
CA PRO A 13 -4.43 -3.45 -1.26
C PRO A 13 -3.04 -2.97 -1.66
N THR A 14 -2.08 -3.87 -1.86
CA THR A 14 -0.72 -3.50 -2.27
C THR A 14 -0.71 -2.81 -3.63
N PHE A 15 -1.41 -3.36 -4.63
CA PHE A 15 -1.54 -2.74 -5.95
C PHE A 15 -2.26 -1.39 -5.90
N PHE A 16 -3.28 -1.26 -5.05
CA PHE A 16 -3.97 0.00 -4.83
C PHE A 16 -3.03 1.07 -4.25
N GLY A 17 -2.29 0.73 -3.18
CA GLY A 17 -1.31 1.63 -2.56
C GLY A 17 -0.20 2.05 -3.52
N LEU A 18 0.32 1.11 -4.32
CA LEU A 18 1.32 1.40 -5.36
C LEU A 18 0.77 2.30 -6.46
N SER A 19 -0.48 2.10 -6.88
CA SER A 19 -1.13 2.94 -7.90
C SER A 19 -1.29 4.38 -7.41
N LEU A 20 -1.75 4.58 -6.18
CA LEU A 20 -1.86 5.91 -5.56
C LEU A 20 -0.51 6.62 -5.44
N LEU A 21 0.51 5.88 -5.02
CA LEU A 21 1.87 6.41 -4.88
C LEU A 21 2.45 6.79 -6.24
N GLY A 22 2.25 5.95 -7.26
CA GLY A 22 2.65 6.23 -8.65
C GLY A 22 1.93 7.44 -9.24
N GLU A 23 0.61 7.56 -9.02
CA GLU A 23 -0.16 8.72 -9.45
C GLU A 23 0.31 10.01 -8.76
N GLY A 24 0.60 9.94 -7.46
CA GLY A 24 1.15 11.06 -6.70
C GLY A 24 2.51 11.53 -7.23
N ILE A 25 3.44 10.60 -7.46
CA ILE A 25 4.74 10.90 -8.06
C ILE A 25 4.57 11.51 -9.45
N TYR A 26 3.66 10.97 -10.26
CA TYR A 26 3.39 11.45 -11.60
C TYR A 26 2.77 12.86 -11.63
N ARG A 27 1.92 13.20 -10.65
CA ARG A 27 1.40 14.56 -10.48
C ARG A 27 2.52 15.52 -10.05
N MET A 28 3.44 15.09 -9.18
CA MET A 28 4.58 15.89 -8.76
C MET A 28 5.53 16.21 -9.91
N THR A 29 5.77 15.28 -10.83
CA THR A 29 6.64 15.53 -12.01
C THR A 29 6.04 16.55 -12.98
N ARG A 30 4.74 16.83 -12.85
CA ARG A 30 4.00 17.84 -13.63
C ARG A 30 3.80 19.15 -12.88
N TYR A 31 4.48 19.34 -11.76
CA TYR A 31 4.33 20.50 -10.88
C TYR A 31 2.89 20.68 -10.35
N GLU A 32 2.09 19.61 -10.34
CA GLU A 32 0.80 19.58 -9.67
C GLU A 32 0.95 19.11 -8.22
N SER A 33 -0.04 19.43 -7.38
CA SER A 33 -0.08 18.96 -6.00
C SER A 33 -0.33 17.44 -5.96
N GLY A 34 0.74 16.65 -5.98
CA GLY A 34 0.73 15.19 -5.82
C GLY A 34 1.10 14.70 -4.43
N TRP A 35 1.51 15.60 -3.53
CA TRP A 35 2.01 15.28 -2.18
C TRP A 35 1.00 14.51 -1.32
N VAL A 36 -0.29 14.81 -1.46
CA VAL A 36 -1.37 14.11 -0.74
C VAL A 36 -1.50 12.67 -1.23
N SER A 37 -1.49 12.43 -2.54
CA SER A 37 -1.57 11.08 -3.11
C SER A 37 -0.33 10.24 -2.75
N VAL A 38 0.87 10.84 -2.75
CA VAL A 38 2.08 10.16 -2.28
C VAL A 38 2.00 9.83 -0.79
N GLY A 39 1.61 10.81 0.05
CA GLY A 39 1.48 10.61 1.49
C GLY A 39 0.46 9.52 1.83
N LEU A 40 -0.71 9.55 1.21
CA LEU A 40 -1.74 8.53 1.37
C LEU A 40 -1.28 7.16 0.87
N GLY A 41 -0.61 7.11 -0.29
CA GLY A 41 -0.03 5.86 -0.81
C GLY A 41 0.99 5.25 0.14
N CYS A 42 1.90 6.05 0.70
CA CYS A 42 2.88 5.60 1.69
C CYS A 42 2.23 5.08 2.98
N ILE A 43 1.24 5.83 3.53
CA ILE A 43 0.50 5.40 4.73
C ILE A 43 -0.25 4.10 4.45
N PHE A 44 -0.91 4.01 3.30
CA PHE A 44 -1.66 2.83 2.91
C PHE A 44 -0.76 1.59 2.80
N LEU A 45 0.40 1.71 2.13
CA LEU A 45 1.36 0.63 2.03
C LEU A 45 1.94 0.24 3.40
N MET A 46 2.21 1.20 4.29
CA MET A 46 2.62 0.91 5.66
C MET A 46 1.57 0.09 6.41
N VAL A 47 0.28 0.42 6.29
CA VAL A 47 -0.82 -0.34 6.90
C VAL A 47 -0.90 -1.76 6.33
N VAL A 48 -0.71 -1.94 5.02
CA VAL A 48 -0.69 -3.27 4.39
C VAL A 48 0.46 -4.12 4.91
N VAL A 49 1.66 -3.54 5.01
CA VAL A 49 2.84 -4.22 5.57
C VAL A 49 2.62 -4.57 7.04
N PHE A 50 2.04 -3.66 7.83
CA PHE A 50 1.74 -3.92 9.23
C PHE A 50 0.68 -5.02 9.40
N GLY A 51 -0.37 -4.99 8.57
CA GLY A 51 -1.40 -6.03 8.52
C GLY A 51 -0.82 -7.40 8.17
N TYR A 52 0.14 -7.47 7.24
CA TYR A 52 0.87 -8.70 6.95
C TYR A 52 1.61 -9.24 8.17
N PHE A 53 2.39 -8.39 8.87
CA PHE A 53 3.13 -8.82 10.07
C PHE A 53 2.21 -9.24 11.22
N PHE A 54 1.08 -8.54 11.40
CA PHE A 54 0.07 -8.90 12.39
C PHE A 54 -0.61 -10.23 12.08
N MET A 55 -1.05 -10.43 10.83
CA MET A 55 -1.71 -11.68 10.40
C MET A 55 -0.76 -12.89 10.36
N THR A 56 0.55 -12.66 10.20
CA THR A 56 1.56 -13.71 10.23
C THR A 56 2.09 -14.01 11.64
N GLY A 57 1.60 -13.32 12.68
CA GLY A 57 1.97 -13.57 14.07
C GLY A 57 3.39 -13.14 14.44
N TYR A 58 4.03 -12.28 13.64
CA TYR A 58 5.34 -11.71 13.97
C TYR A 58 5.27 -10.61 15.04
N VAL A 59 4.06 -10.07 15.26
CA VAL A 59 3.75 -9.10 16.31
C VAL A 59 2.73 -9.79 17.22
N GLU A 60 3.19 -10.28 18.36
CA GLU A 60 2.34 -10.86 19.42
C GLU A 60 1.61 -9.78 20.23
#